data_AF-A0A392NP50-F1
#
_entry.id   AF-A0A392NP50-F1
#
_cell.length_a   1.000
_cell.length_b   1.000
_cell.length_c   1.000
_cell.angle_alpha   90.00
_cell.angle_beta   90.00
_cell.angle_gamma   90.00
#
_symmetry.space_group_name_H-M   'P 1'
#
loop_
_entity.id
_entity.type
_entity.pdbx_description
1 polymer ?
#
loop_
_entity_poly.entity_id
_entity_poly.type
_entity_poly.pdbx_seq_one_letter_code
_entity_poly.pdbx_strand_id
1 'polypeptide(L)' 'MGFGGSKGGQRTIIFNPRVCDNVDLEVGSLIRIYPPWKKVQVGNDTIILCSYFSEISSPF' A
#
# COMPACT_ATOMS: atom_id res chain seq x y z
N MET A 1 4.85 -24.90 2.81
CA MET A 1 3.77 -24.25 3.58
C MET A 1 3.26 -23.11 2.71
N GLY A 2 2.07 -23.25 2.13
CA GLY A 2 1.60 -22.36 1.06
C GLY A 2 1.41 -20.94 1.57
N PHE A 3 1.98 -19.96 0.86
CA PHE A 3 1.56 -18.57 0.99
C PHE A 3 0.11 -18.51 0.51
N GLY A 4 -0.82 -18.48 1.46
CA GLY A 4 -2.23 -18.22 1.20
C GLY A 4 -2.34 -16.82 0.60
N GLY A 5 -2.24 -16.74 -0.71
CA GLY A 5 -2.77 -15.61 -1.46
C GLY A 5 -4.24 -15.54 -1.13
N SER A 6 -4.59 -14.74 -0.12
CA SER A 6 -5.94 -14.22 0.01
C SER A 6 -6.30 -13.73 -1.39
N LYS A 7 -7.45 -14.13 -1.95
CA LYS A 7 -8.00 -13.50 -3.16
C LYS A 7 -7.83 -12.00 -2.98
N GLY A 8 -6.78 -11.46 -3.60
CA GLY A 8 -6.17 -10.23 -3.15
C GLY A 8 -7.03 -9.12 -3.68
N GLY A 9 -8.13 -8.83 -2.98
CA GLY A 9 -9.00 -7.73 -3.35
C GLY A 9 -8.11 -6.51 -3.57
N GLN A 10 -8.25 -5.88 -4.73
CA GLN A 10 -7.53 -4.68 -5.07
C GLN A 10 -7.74 -3.68 -3.94
N ARG A 11 -6.65 -3.16 -3.36
CA ARG A 11 -6.69 -2.17 -2.29
C ARG A 11 -6.24 -0.86 -2.86
N THR A 12 -7.02 0.19 -2.62
CA THR A 12 -6.67 1.55 -3.03
C THR A 12 -5.95 2.24 -1.89
N ILE A 13 -4.85 2.94 -2.20
CA ILE A 13 -4.10 3.72 -1.22
C ILE A 13 -4.27 5.20 -1.58
N ILE A 14 -4.66 6.00 -0.59
CA ILE A 14 -4.67 7.46 -0.68
C ILE A 14 -3.59 7.96 0.27
N PHE A 15 -2.67 8.74 -0.27
CA PHE A 15 -1.49 9.24 0.44
C PHE A 15 -1.37 10.77 0.30
N ASN A 16 -0.49 11.37 1.11
CA ASN A 16 -0.18 12.79 1.00
C ASN A 16 1.03 12.99 0.05
N PRO A 17 0.85 13.57 -1.15
CA PRO A 17 1.93 13.73 -2.12
C PRO A 17 3.02 14.73 -1.66
N ARG A 18 2.75 15.56 -0.65
CA ARG A 18 3.79 16.45 -0.07
C ARG A 18 4.78 15.73 0.83
N VAL A 19 4.48 14.48 1.18
CA VAL A 19 5.28 13.66 2.11
C VAL A 19 5.85 12.44 1.39
N CYS A 20 5.08 11.82 0.48
CA CYS A 20 5.58 10.77 -0.41
C CYS A 20 6.29 11.42 -1.61
N ASP A 21 7.62 11.49 -1.56
CA ASP A 21 8.46 12.13 -2.58
C ASP A 21 8.56 11.30 -3.87
N ASN A 22 8.78 9.98 -3.76
CA ASN A 22 8.84 9.07 -4.91
C ASN A 22 7.65 8.10 -4.88
N VAL A 23 6.80 8.19 -5.91
CA VAL A 23 5.57 7.38 -6.08
C VAL A 23 5.58 6.55 -7.36
N ASP A 24 6.70 6.54 -8.10
CA ASP A 24 6.88 5.69 -9.27
C ASP A 24 7.10 4.24 -8.80
N LEU A 25 5.99 3.52 -8.62
CA LEU A 25 5.97 2.11 -8.25
C LEU A 25 5.75 1.25 -9.48
N GLU A 26 6.58 0.23 -9.66
CA GLU A 26 6.42 -0.75 -10.72
C GLU A 26 5.48 -1.88 -10.29
N VAL A 27 4.95 -2.61 -11.26
CA VAL A 27 4.14 -3.81 -10.97
C VAL A 27 5.02 -4.84 -10.28
N GLY A 28 4.72 -5.13 -9.02
CA GLY A 28 5.50 -6.05 -8.18
C GLY A 28 6.26 -5.35 -7.06
N SER A 29 6.38 -4.01 -7.07
CA SER A 29 6.94 -3.25 -5.96
C SER A 29 6.21 -3.52 -4.66
N LEU A 30 6.98 -3.73 -3.59
CA LEU A 30 6.44 -3.89 -2.24
C LEU A 30 6.61 -2.58 -1.49
N ILE A 31 5.56 -2.11 -0.83
CA ILE A 31 5.62 -0.87 -0.03
C ILE A 31 5.33 -1.12 1.44
N ARG A 32 5.96 -0.33 2.30
CA ARG A 32 5.68 -0.25 3.73
C ARG A 32 4.88 1.02 4.03
N ILE A 33 3.70 0.85 4.60
CA ILE A 33 2.88 1.97 5.08
C ILE A 33 3.25 2.28 6.53
N TYR A 34 3.64 3.52 6.80
CA TYR A 34 4.03 3.94 8.14
C TYR A 34 2.81 4.49 8.90
N PRO A 35 2.66 4.19 10.21
CA PRO A 35 1.67 4.85 11.05
C PRO A 35 1.88 6.38 11.08
N PRO A 36 0.80 7.18 11.16
CA PRO A 36 -0.60 6.75 11.24
C PRO A 36 -1.18 6.36 9.88
N TRP A 37 -1.97 5.28 9.85
CA TRP A 37 -2.78 4.89 8.71
C TRP A 37 -4.14 4.37 9.16
N LYS A 38 -5.14 4.42 8.27
CA LYS A 38 -6.50 3.95 8.55
C LYS A 38 -7.05 3.15 7.37
N LYS A 39 -7.63 1.99 7.67
CA LYS A 39 -8.41 1.20 6.71
C LYS A 39 -9.87 1.65 6.74
N VAL A 40 -10.43 1.95 5.57
CA VAL A 40 -11.82 2.38 5.36
C VAL A 40 -12.47 1.43 4.37
N GLN A 41 -13.67 0.95 4.67
CA GLN A 41 -14.50 0.18 3.75
C GLN A 41 -15.47 1.13 3.05
N VAL A 42 -15.49 1.10 1.71
CA VAL A 42 -16.42 1.88 0.89
C VAL A 42 -17.10 0.91 -0.07
N GLY A 43 -18.33 0.51 0.25
CA GLY A 43 -19.01 -0.57 -0.47
C GLY A 43 -18.24 -1.89 -0.34
N ASN A 44 -17.82 -2.45 -1.49
CA ASN A 44 -16.99 -3.65 -1.55
C ASN A 44 -15.49 -3.34 -1.60
N ASP A 45 -15.10 -2.06 -1.65
CA ASP A 45 -13.72 -1.63 -1.80
C ASP A 45 -13.06 -1.33 -0.46
N THR A 46 -11.81 -1.74 -0.36
CA THR A 46 -10.95 -1.43 0.78
C THR A 46 -9.99 -0.31 0.41
N ILE A 47 -10.09 0.81 1.11
CA ILE A 47 -9.21 1.97 0.96
C ILE A 47 -8.31 2.09 2.20
N ILE A 48 -7.02 2.36 1.98
CA ILE A 48 -6.07 2.69 3.04
C ILE A 48 -5.69 4.17 2.91
N LEU A 49 -5.94 4.93 3.96
CA LEU A 49 -5.49 6.31 4.09
C LEU A 49 -4.17 6.31 4.88
N CYS A 50 -3.12 6.92 4.33
CA CYS A 50 -1.85 7.09 5.03
C CYS A 50 -1.21 8.44 4.73
N SER A 51 -0.29 8.88 5.58
CA SER A 51 0.50 10.09 5.30
C SER A 51 1.76 9.78 4.52
N TYR A 52 2.38 8.62 4.77
CA TYR A 52 3.67 8.23 4.21
C TYR A 52 3.75 6.72 3.98
N PHE A 53 4.37 6.34 2.87
CA PHE A 53 4.84 4.99 2.61
C PHE A 53 6.24 5.04 2.00
N SER A 54 7.00 3.96 2.10
CA SER A 54 8.24 3.78 1.35
C SER A 54 8.19 2.49 0.54
N GLU A 55 8.88 2.46 -0.58
CA GLU A 55 9.19 1.18 -1.22
C GLU A 55 10.13 0.37 -0.32
N ILE A 56 9.91 -0.95 -0.28
CA ILE A 56 10.83 -1.91 0.30
C ILE A 56 11.65 -2.40 -0.88
N SER A 57 12.85 -1.84 -1.05
CA SER A 57 13.80 -2.36 -2.02
C SER A 57 14.12 -3.81 -1.65
N SER A 58 13.75 -4.75 -2.53
CA SER A 58 14.22 -6.13 -2.40
C SER A 58 15.75 -6.14 -2.54
N PRO A 59 16.50 -6.83 -1.66
CA PRO A 59 17.96 -6.87 -1.75
C PRO A 59 18.47 -7.84 -2.83
N PHE A 60 17.66 -8.15 -3.85
CA PHE A 60 17.94 -9.17 -4.86
C PHE A 60 18.09 -8.55 -6.25
#